data_AF-A0A849MFD4-F1
#
_entry.id   AF-A0A849MFD4-F1
#
_cell.length_a   1.000
_cell.length_b   1.000
_cell.length_c   1.000
_cell.angle_alpha   90.00
_cell.angle_beta   90.00
_cell.angle_gamma   90.00
#
_symmetry.space_group_name_H-M   'P 1'
#
loop_
_entity.id
_entity.type
_entity.pdbx_description
1 polymer ?
#
loop_
_entity_poly.entity_id
_entity_poly.type
_entity_poly.pdbx_seq_one_letter_code
_entity_poly.pdbx_strand_id
1 'polypeptide(L)'
;MSKFKIQDLTPKTDQSLKDIPRKQKQRAIKPLAYFEKKDSNRKVAMAKAYLSGHYTLSNVGEYFDVSYATVSRAVKSYEGGL
;
A
#
# COMPACT_ATOMS: atom_id res chain seq x y z
N MET A 1 23.69 -20.47 -35.16
CA MET A 1 23.77 -19.98 -33.76
C MET A 1 22.47 -19.28 -33.38
N SER A 2 21.82 -19.84 -32.37
CA SER A 2 20.75 -19.41 -31.45
C SER A 2 19.88 -18.17 -31.72
N LYS A 3 18.58 -18.47 -31.78
CA LYS A 3 17.39 -17.61 -31.72
C LYS A 3 17.35 -16.82 -30.39
N PHE A 4 16.93 -15.55 -30.44
CA PHE A 4 16.28 -14.90 -29.30
C PHE A 4 14.93 -14.35 -29.74
N LYS A 5 13.91 -15.07 -29.29
CA LYS A 5 12.49 -14.82 -29.45
C LYS A 5 12.02 -14.32 -28.09
N ILE A 6 11.79 -13.02 -27.95
CA ILE A 6 11.08 -12.48 -26.80
C ILE A 6 9.65 -12.21 -27.27
N GLN A 7 8.89 -13.29 -27.19
CA GLN A 7 7.44 -13.30 -27.20
C GLN A 7 6.93 -12.83 -25.83
N ASP A 8 5.84 -12.08 -25.90
CA ASP A 8 4.76 -12.01 -24.91
C ASP A 8 5.12 -11.60 -23.47
N LEU A 9 5.00 -10.30 -23.21
CA LEU A 9 4.45 -9.87 -21.92
C LEU A 9 3.49 -8.69 -22.14
N THR A 10 2.37 -8.98 -22.79
CA THR A 10 1.22 -8.09 -22.77
C THR A 10 0.77 -7.92 -21.31
N PRO A 11 0.49 -6.68 -20.85
CA PRO A 11 -0.24 -6.54 -19.60
C PRO A 11 -1.63 -7.15 -19.83
N LYS A 12 -1.94 -8.24 -19.14
CA LYS A 12 -3.29 -8.84 -19.13
C LYS A 12 -4.24 -7.84 -18.48
N THR A 13 -4.77 -6.91 -19.24
CA THR A 13 -5.93 -6.08 -18.88
C THR A 13 -7.14 -6.64 -19.61
N ASP A 14 -7.55 -7.84 -19.21
CA ASP A 14 -8.87 -8.36 -19.58
C ASP A 14 -9.54 -8.85 -18.30
N GLN A 15 -10.24 -7.92 -17.64
CA GLN A 15 -11.45 -8.26 -16.89
C GLN A 15 -12.48 -7.16 -17.15
N SER A 16 -13.35 -7.48 -18.11
CA SER A 16 -14.67 -6.92 -18.40
C SER A 16 -15.28 -6.13 -17.24
N LEU A 17 -15.36 -4.80 -17.41
CA LEU A 17 -16.04 -3.86 -16.53
C LEU A 17 -17.56 -3.89 -16.75
N LYS A 18 -18.20 -5.05 -16.54
CA LYS A 18 -19.65 -5.20 -16.57
C LYS A 18 -20.17 -5.69 -15.22
N ASP A 19 -19.99 -4.86 -14.20
CA ASP A 19 -20.78 -4.93 -12.98
C ASP A 19 -21.01 -3.49 -12.52
N ILE A 20 -22.27 -3.06 -12.48
CA ILE A 20 -22.67 -1.80 -11.86
C ILE A 20 -22.10 -1.84 -10.44
N PRO A 21 -21.19 -0.94 -10.03
CA PRO A 21 -20.66 -0.97 -8.67
C PRO A 21 -21.85 -0.73 -7.73
N ARG A 22 -22.31 -1.78 -7.06
CA ARG A 22 -23.12 -1.64 -5.85
C ARG A 22 -22.40 -0.57 -5.03
N LYS A 23 -23.14 0.44 -4.53
CA LYS A 23 -22.57 1.46 -3.62
C LYS A 23 -21.90 0.71 -2.47
N GLN A 24 -20.61 0.46 -2.63
CA GLN A 24 -19.80 -0.27 -1.67
C GLN A 24 -19.77 0.68 -0.49
N LYS A 25 -20.43 0.33 0.60
CA LYS A 25 -20.39 1.11 1.83
C LYS A 25 -18.93 1.14 2.28
N GLN A 26 -18.18 2.15 1.83
CA GLN A 26 -16.79 2.31 2.17
C GLN A 26 -16.75 2.40 3.69
N ARG A 27 -16.02 1.48 4.33
CA ARG A 27 -15.73 1.59 5.76
C ARG A 27 -15.09 2.96 5.95
N ALA A 28 -15.51 3.68 7.00
CA ALA A 28 -14.96 5.00 7.28
C ALA A 28 -13.43 4.92 7.29
N ILE A 29 -12.80 5.73 6.44
CA ILE A 29 -11.35 5.79 6.33
C ILE A 29 -10.82 6.35 7.66
N LYS A 30 -9.94 5.60 8.32
CA LYS A 30 -9.32 6.03 9.57
C LYS A 30 -8.20 7.02 9.26
N PRO A 31 -8.15 8.22 9.87
CA PRO A 31 -7.11 9.21 9.60
C PRO A 31 -5.72 8.69 10.03
N LEU A 32 -4.64 9.22 9.45
CA LEU A 32 -3.26 8.84 9.80
C LEU A 32 -2.94 9.04 11.30
N ALA A 33 -3.49 10.10 11.91
CA ALA A 33 -3.40 10.35 13.35
C ALA A 33 -3.98 9.23 14.23
N TYR A 34 -4.92 8.44 13.72
CA TYR A 34 -5.43 7.27 14.44
C TYR A 34 -4.33 6.22 14.63
N PHE A 35 -3.54 5.96 13.58
CA PHE A 35 -2.47 4.95 13.63
C PHE A 35 -1.32 5.41 14.51
N GLU A 36 -0.96 6.69 14.43
CA GLU A 36 0.06 7.28 15.30
C GLU A 36 -0.32 7.21 16.78
N LYS A 37 -1.57 7.52 17.14
CA LYS A 37 -2.02 7.46 18.54
C LYS A 37 -2.20 6.04 19.07
N LYS A 38 -2.51 5.10 18.18
CA LYS A 38 -2.80 3.70 18.56
C LYS A 38 -1.53 2.93 18.92
N ASP A 39 -0.41 3.25 18.29
CA ASP A 39 0.82 2.48 18.39
C ASP A 39 1.96 3.37 18.89
N SER A 40 2.57 3.00 20.02
CA SER A 40 3.71 3.74 20.59
C SER A 40 4.95 3.69 19.68
N ASN A 41 5.03 2.70 18.78
CA ASN A 41 6.12 2.57 17.83
C ASN A 41 5.73 3.21 16.49
N ARG A 42 6.41 4.31 16.14
CA ARG A 42 6.22 5.04 14.88
C ARG A 42 6.37 4.15 13.64
N LYS A 43 7.26 3.14 13.64
CA LYS A 43 7.40 2.17 12.54
C LYS A 43 6.15 1.32 12.37
N VAL A 44 5.57 0.85 13.48
CA VAL A 44 4.34 0.07 13.49
C VAL A 44 3.16 0.92 13.02
N ALA A 45 3.08 2.18 13.46
CA ALA A 45 2.07 3.12 13.00
C ALA A 45 2.14 3.36 11.48
N MET A 46 3.35 3.62 10.94
CA MET A 46 3.58 3.76 9.50
C MET A 46 3.15 2.50 8.72
N ALA A 47 3.55 1.32 9.19
CA ALA A 47 3.21 0.06 8.53
C ALA A 47 1.70 -0.19 8.53
N LYS A 48 1.03 -0.02 9.66
CA LYS A 48 -0.43 -0.22 9.77
C LYS A 48 -1.25 0.79 8.97
N ALA A 49 -0.77 2.03 8.86
CA ALA A 49 -1.40 3.04 8.01
C ALA A 49 -1.36 2.63 6.53
N TYR A 50 -0.19 2.17 6.05
CA TYR A 50 -0.06 1.67 4.67
C TYR A 50 -0.88 0.39 4.44
N LEU A 51 -0.78 -0.58 5.34
CA LEU A 51 -1.51 -1.86 5.26
C LEU A 51 -3.04 -1.69 5.38
N SER A 52 -3.53 -0.52 5.79
CA SER A 52 -4.96 -0.23 5.75
C SER A 52 -5.51 -0.13 4.32
N GLY A 53 -4.64 0.00 3.31
CA GLY A 53 -5.03 0.09 1.90
C GLY A 53 -5.69 1.41 1.50
N HIS A 54 -5.65 2.42 2.38
CA HIS A 54 -6.26 3.75 2.13
C HIS A 54 -5.22 4.85 1.89
N TYR A 55 -3.94 4.57 2.15
CA TYR A 55 -2.86 5.53 2.06
C TYR A 55 -1.70 4.97 1.24
N THR A 56 -1.12 5.80 0.38
CA THR A 56 0.12 5.45 -0.31
C THR A 56 1.32 5.61 0.62
N LEU A 57 2.47 5.01 0.26
CA LEU A 57 3.73 5.22 0.98
C LEU A 57 4.10 6.70 1.09
N SER A 58 3.80 7.50 0.05
CA SER A 58 4.05 8.95 0.04
C SER A 58 3.13 9.68 1.00
N ASN A 59 1.82 9.38 1.02
CA ASN A 59 0.88 10.01 1.96
C ASN A 59 1.27 9.75 3.41
N VAL A 60 1.68 8.51 3.72
CA VAL A 60 2.19 8.15 5.05
C VAL A 60 3.49 8.90 5.33
N GLY A 61 4.42 8.95 4.37
CA GLY A 61 5.68 9.66 4.51
C GLY A 61 5.51 11.15 4.80
N GLU A 62 4.65 11.83 4.06
CA GLU A 62 4.31 13.25 4.27
C GLU A 62 3.76 13.50 5.68
N TYR A 63 2.84 12.67 6.15
CA TYR A 63 2.27 12.81 7.50
C TYR A 63 3.33 12.60 8.59
N PHE A 64 4.17 11.59 8.43
CA PHE A 64 5.21 11.27 9.40
C PHE A 64 6.51 12.06 9.14
N ASP A 65 6.55 13.04 8.24
CA ASP A 65 7.76 13.79 7.88
C ASP A 65 8.99 12.89 7.60
N VAL A 66 8.78 11.85 6.77
CA VAL A 66 9.83 10.92 6.33
C VAL A 66 9.67 10.56 4.85
N SER A 67 10.76 10.10 4.24
CA SER A 67 10.69 9.62 2.85
C SER A 67 9.90 8.32 2.71
N TYR A 68 9.34 8.11 1.51
CA TYR A 68 8.64 6.86 1.14
C TYR A 68 9.50 5.61 1.42
N ALA A 69 10.82 5.70 1.27
CA ALA A 69 11.75 4.59 1.49
C ALA A 69 11.78 4.18 2.97
N THR A 70 11.63 5.13 3.88
CA THR A 70 11.55 4.85 5.32
C THR A 70 10.24 4.14 5.67
N VAL A 71 9.12 4.56 5.09
CA VAL A 71 7.83 3.88 5.23
C VAL A 71 7.92 2.45 4.67
N SER A 72 8.50 2.27 3.48
CA SER A 72 8.70 0.95 2.88
C SER A 72 9.53 0.01 3.77
N ARG A 73 10.62 0.51 4.36
CA ARG A 73 11.42 -0.27 5.32
C ARG A 73 10.62 -0.64 6.57
N ALA A 74 9.79 0.26 7.09
CA ALA A 74 8.93 0.00 8.24
C ALA A 74 7.89 -1.09 7.94
N VAL A 75 7.28 -1.07 6.76
CA VAL A 75 6.35 -2.11 6.30
C VAL A 75 7.07 -3.46 6.21
N LYS A 76 8.24 -3.51 5.56
CA LYS A 76 9.03 -4.75 5.44
C LYS A 76 9.42 -5.32 6.80
N SER A 77 9.82 -4.48 7.75
CA SER A 77 10.18 -5.00 9.06
C SER A 77 8.95 -5.47 9.84
N TYR A 78 7.82 -4.77 9.73
CA TYR A 78 6.55 -5.22 10.36
C TYR A 78 6.11 -6.59 9.83
N GLU A 79 6.18 -6.83 8.52
CA GLU A 79 5.91 -8.14 7.92
C GLU A 79 6.93 -9.21 8.33
N GLY A 80 8.18 -8.79 8.59
CA GLY A 80 9.26 -9.64 9.09
C GLY A 80 9.23 -9.93 10.60
N GLY A 81 8.20 -9.47 11.31
CA GLY A 81 8.00 -9.75 12.74
C GLY A 81 8.60 -8.73 13.70
N LEU A 82 8.83 -7.49 13.24
CA LEU A 82 9.31 -6.38 14.06
C LEU A 82 8.26 -5.84 15.05
#